data_AF-A0A9W7B935-F1
#
_entry.id   AF-A0A9W7B935-F1
#
_cell.length_a   1.000
_cell.length_b   1.000
_cell.length_c   1.000
_cell.angle_alpha   90.00
_cell.angle_beta   90.00
_cell.angle_gamma   90.00
#
_symmetry.space_group_name_H-M   'P 1'
#
loop_
_entity.id
_entity.type
_entity.pdbx_description
1 polymer ?
#
loop_
_entity_poly.entity_id
_entity_poly.type
_entity_poly.pdbx_seq_one_letter_code
_entity_poly.pdbx_strand_id
1 'polypeptide(L)'
;MSLKYLALSHIILLASFIINNNAYNIVPSFRIPDKGIQNRRAFVAVSLSPLLIPTLGTLTVSAAEPAAEPLPAAVRVPDPASIKALQAGISDLYSDKIPASIPQLESALSDPNWAPLEKGSILRLLGDATSSVSDHPKSFQYYSEAVNALNTISPTAVSEDDLPTYNSELSQSLIGKSRAYYGYTSSPPPSTPLPLLASDLKLGLTLSCTSSYEDDLLLCGSTKNPYLLWELARVTRDSQDYKTASYYFNLASKIFLSQGDTYRSYICSIDSDICLLSLGTSPPKKYVIEDGLKNVKSRQIVYITSKLSGDVAGASSALDFKFEKVDGQKRGWTIDDDVERLKEGPERWKEEVGPLLVKSCFS
;
A
#
# COMPACT_ATOMS: atom_id res chain seq x y z
N MET A 1 12.93 -25.63 17.96
CA MET A 1 12.19 -24.35 18.05
C MET A 1 11.51 -24.29 19.41
N SER A 2 11.85 -23.31 20.25
CA SER A 2 11.28 -23.15 21.59
C SER A 2 9.90 -22.49 21.52
N LEU A 3 8.93 -22.94 22.33
CA LEU A 3 7.56 -22.40 22.42
C LEU A 3 7.51 -20.86 22.57
N LYS A 4 8.60 -20.22 23.03
CA LYS A 4 8.68 -18.76 23.20
C LYS A 4 8.78 -18.00 21.87
N TYR A 5 9.40 -18.59 20.84
CA TYR A 5 9.47 -17.98 19.50
C TYR A 5 8.11 -18.01 18.81
N LEU A 6 7.33 -19.07 19.04
CA LEU A 6 5.96 -19.18 18.53
C LEU A 6 5.06 -18.07 19.09
N ALA A 7 5.17 -17.75 20.39
CA ALA A 7 4.34 -16.71 21.00
C ALA A 7 4.64 -15.31 20.45
N LEU A 8 5.90 -15.02 20.14
CA LEU A 8 6.31 -13.72 19.62
C LEU A 8 5.94 -13.55 18.13
N SER A 9 6.14 -14.58 17.30
CA SER A 9 5.68 -14.56 15.92
C SER A 9 4.17 -14.41 15.83
N HIS A 10 3.41 -15.03 16.73
CA HIS A 10 1.95 -14.83 16.82
C HIS A 10 1.57 -13.40 17.23
N ILE A 11 2.29 -12.74 18.15
CA ILE A 11 2.00 -11.35 18.54
C ILE A 11 2.26 -10.39 17.36
N ILE A 12 3.36 -10.59 16.62
CA ILE A 12 3.69 -9.79 15.43
C ILE A 12 2.66 -10.05 14.32
N LEU A 13 2.29 -11.31 14.07
CA LEU A 13 1.24 -11.69 13.13
C LEU A 13 -0.13 -11.11 13.50
N LEU A 14 -0.50 -11.09 14.79
CA LEU A 14 -1.73 -10.49 15.29
C LEU A 14 -1.74 -8.97 15.08
N ALA A 15 -0.63 -8.28 15.33
CA ALA A 15 -0.51 -6.85 15.05
C ALA A 15 -0.69 -6.58 13.54
N SER A 16 -0.02 -7.35 12.67
CA SER A 16 -0.14 -7.23 11.21
C SER A 16 -1.54 -7.60 10.68
N PHE A 17 -2.23 -8.54 11.32
CA PHE A 17 -3.63 -8.88 11.02
C PHE A 17 -4.62 -7.79 11.46
N ILE A 18 -4.38 -7.14 12.60
CA ILE A 18 -5.21 -6.01 13.08
C ILE A 18 -5.07 -4.80 12.16
N ILE A 19 -3.86 -4.51 11.65
CA ILE A 19 -3.63 -3.44 10.66
C ILE A 19 -4.41 -3.70 9.38
N ASN A 20 -4.33 -4.92 8.84
CA ASN A 20 -5.08 -5.28 7.63
C ASN A 20 -6.58 -5.12 7.85
N ASN A 21 -7.14 -5.57 8.98
CA ASN A 21 -8.59 -5.48 9.21
C ASN A 21 -9.10 -4.08 9.57
N ASN A 22 -8.34 -3.25 10.29
CA ASN A 22 -8.77 -1.89 10.64
C ASN A 22 -8.70 -0.92 9.46
N ALA A 23 -7.87 -1.18 8.44
CA ALA A 23 -7.93 -0.46 7.16
C ALA A 23 -9.26 -0.68 6.40
N TYR A 24 -10.02 -1.73 6.72
CA TYR A 24 -11.31 -2.05 6.07
C TYR A 24 -12.55 -1.52 6.81
N ASN A 25 -12.41 -0.90 8.00
CA ASN A 25 -13.56 -0.43 8.80
C ASN A 25 -14.05 1.00 8.47
N ILE A 26 -13.57 1.61 7.37
CA ILE A 26 -14.08 2.92 6.87
C ILE A 26 -14.92 2.76 5.59
N VAL A 27 -15.56 1.61 5.38
CA VAL A 27 -16.52 1.42 4.29
C VAL A 27 -17.83 0.85 4.83
N PRO A 28 -18.98 1.52 4.66
CA PRO A 28 -20.26 0.97 5.07
C PRO A 28 -20.57 -0.28 4.24
N SER A 29 -20.83 -1.38 4.92
CA SER A 29 -21.13 -2.69 4.36
C SER A 29 -22.32 -2.63 3.38
N PHE A 30 -22.05 -2.70 2.08
CA PHE A 30 -23.05 -2.93 1.05
C PHE A 30 -23.20 -4.42 0.78
N ARG A 31 -24.40 -4.95 1.02
CA ARG A 31 -24.76 -6.36 0.78
C ARG A 31 -25.13 -6.53 -0.69
N ILE A 32 -24.31 -7.24 -1.47
CA ILE A 32 -24.63 -7.60 -2.86
C ILE A 32 -25.45 -8.91 -2.84
N PRO A 33 -26.55 -9.05 -3.62
CA PRO A 33 -27.32 -10.28 -3.70
C PRO A 33 -26.59 -11.35 -4.50
N ASP A 34 -26.64 -12.56 -3.97
CA ASP A 34 -26.09 -13.80 -4.52
C ASP A 34 -26.71 -14.13 -5.89
N LYS A 35 -25.90 -14.22 -6.93
CA LYS A 35 -26.29 -14.85 -8.21
C LYS A 35 -25.23 -15.86 -8.59
N GLY A 36 -25.62 -17.13 -8.45
CA GLY A 36 -24.78 -18.31 -8.61
C GLY A 36 -24.12 -18.41 -9.98
N ILE A 37 -22.88 -18.89 -9.94
CA ILE A 37 -22.14 -19.36 -11.11
C ILE A 37 -21.75 -20.81 -10.84
N GLN A 38 -22.24 -21.69 -11.71
CA GLN A 38 -22.01 -23.13 -11.64
C GLN A 38 -20.60 -23.52 -12.09
N ASN A 39 -20.01 -24.43 -11.31
CA ASN A 39 -18.75 -25.12 -11.55
C ASN A 39 -18.69 -25.84 -12.91
N ARG A 40 -17.55 -25.72 -13.60
CA ARG A 40 -17.04 -26.79 -14.49
C ARG A 40 -15.61 -27.14 -14.07
N ARG A 41 -15.46 -28.33 -13.47
CA ARG A 41 -14.18 -28.97 -13.17
C ARG A 41 -13.69 -29.69 -14.44
N ALA A 42 -12.47 -29.41 -14.87
CA ALA A 42 -11.72 -30.29 -15.75
C ALA A 42 -10.58 -30.92 -14.92
N PHE A 43 -10.65 -32.23 -14.71
CA PHE A 43 -9.58 -33.03 -14.15
C PHE A 43 -8.52 -33.25 -15.24
N VAL A 44 -7.26 -32.91 -14.96
CA VAL A 44 -6.11 -33.40 -15.72
C VAL A 44 -5.31 -34.30 -14.79
N ALA A 45 -5.31 -35.60 -15.12
CA ALA A 45 -4.48 -36.60 -14.47
C ALA A 45 -3.07 -36.54 -15.05
N VAL A 46 -2.05 -36.39 -14.21
CA VAL A 46 -0.64 -36.53 -14.61
C VAL A 46 -0.13 -37.89 -14.14
N SER A 47 0.35 -38.66 -15.12
CA SER A 47 0.93 -40.00 -15.01
C SER A 47 2.32 -39.95 -14.37
N LEU A 48 2.56 -40.79 -13.36
CA LEU A 48 3.88 -41.04 -12.77
C LEU A 48 4.42 -42.37 -13.31
N SER A 49 5.58 -42.33 -13.98
CA SER A 49 6.36 -43.52 -14.33
C SER A 49 7.39 -43.84 -13.23
N PRO A 50 7.70 -45.13 -12.98
CA PRO A 50 8.57 -45.55 -11.89
C PRO A 50 10.05 -45.52 -12.30
N LEU A 51 10.92 -45.04 -11.39
CA LEU A 51 12.38 -45.08 -11.55
C LEU A 51 12.98 -46.21 -10.70
N LEU A 52 13.89 -46.94 -11.34
CA LEU A 52 14.56 -48.16 -10.91
C LEU A 52 15.36 -48.00 -9.60
N ILE A 53 15.33 -49.07 -8.79
CA ILE A 53 16.23 -49.33 -7.67
C ILE A 53 17.49 -50.02 -8.20
N PRO A 54 18.72 -49.54 -7.91
CA PRO A 54 19.91 -50.36 -7.97
C PRO A 54 20.27 -50.95 -6.59
N THR A 55 20.78 -52.17 -6.69
CA THR A 55 21.23 -53.15 -5.70
C THR A 55 22.20 -52.66 -4.63
N LEU A 56 22.02 -53.19 -3.41
CA LEU A 56 22.92 -53.04 -2.26
C LEU A 56 24.34 -53.55 -2.55
N GLY A 57 25.33 -52.66 -2.43
CA GLY A 57 26.72 -53.01 -2.17
C GLY A 57 27.04 -52.81 -0.68
N THR A 58 27.63 -53.83 -0.06
CA THR A 58 28.08 -53.82 1.34
C THR A 58 29.24 -52.83 1.51
N LEU A 59 29.00 -51.70 2.16
CA LEU A 59 30.03 -50.76 2.59
C LEU A 59 30.43 -51.06 4.05
N THR A 60 31.68 -51.46 4.26
CA THR A 60 32.30 -51.53 5.58
C THR A 60 32.57 -50.10 6.07
N VAL A 61 31.80 -49.64 7.04
CA VAL A 61 31.99 -48.36 7.73
C VAL A 61 33.09 -48.52 8.78
N SER A 62 34.24 -47.89 8.53
CA SER A 62 35.26 -47.65 9.55
C SER A 62 34.75 -46.56 10.50
N ALA A 63 34.61 -46.88 11.77
CA ALA A 63 34.19 -45.95 12.81
C ALA A 63 35.33 -44.96 13.11
N ALA A 64 35.35 -43.84 12.40
CA ALA A 64 36.06 -42.65 12.83
C ALA A 64 35.18 -41.95 13.89
N GLU A 65 35.77 -41.75 15.07
CA GLU A 65 35.18 -40.99 16.17
C GLU A 65 34.81 -39.58 15.68
N PRO A 66 33.53 -39.17 15.74
CA PRO A 66 33.13 -37.86 15.23
C PRO A 66 33.79 -36.78 16.07
N ALA A 67 34.57 -35.93 15.41
CA ALA A 67 35.06 -34.69 16.00
C ALA A 67 33.88 -33.93 16.60
N ALA A 68 33.98 -33.58 17.89
CA ALA A 68 32.94 -32.87 18.61
C ALA A 68 32.50 -31.64 17.81
N GLU A 69 31.22 -31.62 17.41
CA GLU A 69 30.64 -30.43 16.78
C GLU A 69 30.81 -29.25 17.74
N PRO A 70 31.22 -28.07 17.23
CA PRO A 70 31.27 -26.87 18.05
C PRO A 70 29.89 -26.64 18.65
N LEU A 71 29.83 -26.46 19.97
CA LEU A 71 28.60 -26.16 20.71
C LEU A 71 27.81 -25.07 19.94
N PRO A 72 26.50 -25.28 19.68
CA PRO A 72 25.70 -24.31 18.95
C PRO A 72 25.80 -22.96 19.66
N ALA A 73 26.09 -21.91 18.91
CA ALA A 73 26.15 -20.55 19.42
C ALA A 73 24.92 -20.30 20.29
N ALA A 74 25.15 -19.91 21.55
CA ALA A 74 24.09 -19.73 22.53
C ALA A 74 22.94 -18.93 21.91
N VAL A 75 21.74 -19.52 21.86
CA VAL A 75 20.53 -18.88 21.33
C VAL A 75 20.35 -17.58 22.12
N ARG A 76 20.62 -16.45 21.47
CA ARG A 76 20.47 -15.14 22.07
C ARG A 76 18.99 -14.82 22.11
N VAL A 77 18.44 -14.74 23.31
CA VAL A 77 17.04 -14.40 23.56
C VAL A 77 17.00 -12.94 24.03
N PRO A 78 16.10 -12.11 23.51
CA PRO A 78 15.87 -10.76 24.01
C PRO A 78 15.56 -10.75 25.51
N ASP A 79 16.02 -9.69 26.19
CA ASP A 79 15.78 -9.47 27.61
C ASP A 79 14.27 -9.29 27.89
N PRO A 80 13.74 -9.83 29.00
CA PRO A 80 12.32 -9.67 29.35
C PRO A 80 11.85 -8.21 29.43
N ALA A 81 12.71 -7.26 29.80
CA ALA A 81 12.37 -5.83 29.79
C ALA A 81 12.17 -5.31 28.36
N SER A 82 13.02 -5.73 27.40
CA SER A 82 12.88 -5.40 25.98
C SER A 82 11.57 -5.94 25.39
N ILE A 83 11.20 -7.17 25.75
CA ILE A 83 9.91 -7.77 25.34
C ILE A 83 8.73 -6.98 25.91
N LYS A 84 8.81 -6.58 27.19
CA LYS A 84 7.75 -5.77 27.84
C LYS A 84 7.63 -4.39 27.21
N ALA A 85 8.76 -3.75 26.88
CA ALA A 85 8.80 -2.47 26.18
C ALA A 85 8.18 -2.60 24.78
N LEU A 86 8.48 -3.67 24.04
CA LEU A 86 7.86 -3.93 22.74
C LEU A 86 6.34 -4.08 22.86
N GLN A 87 5.86 -4.86 23.83
CA GLN A 87 4.43 -5.05 24.07
C GLN A 87 3.73 -3.73 24.42
N ALA A 88 4.34 -2.92 25.29
CA ALA A 88 3.82 -1.59 25.64
C ALA A 88 3.80 -0.66 24.42
N GLY A 89 4.88 -0.62 23.65
CA GLY A 89 5.00 0.18 22.43
C GLY A 89 3.95 -0.18 21.39
N ILE A 90 3.73 -1.48 21.13
CA ILE A 90 2.67 -1.94 20.22
C ILE A 90 1.29 -1.54 20.75
N SER A 91 1.03 -1.73 22.05
CA SER A 91 -0.25 -1.33 22.65
C SER A 91 -0.52 0.16 22.51
N ASP A 92 0.50 1.00 22.76
CA ASP A 92 0.37 2.44 22.67
C ASP A 92 0.19 2.91 21.22
N LEU A 93 0.86 2.27 20.25
CA LEU A 93 0.77 2.60 18.81
C LEU A 93 -0.64 2.43 18.25
N TYR A 94 -1.39 1.43 18.72
CA TYR A 94 -2.77 1.17 18.28
C TYR A 94 -3.82 1.73 19.24
N SER A 95 -3.44 2.73 20.04
CA SER A 95 -4.31 3.44 20.96
C SER A 95 -4.33 4.95 20.66
N ASP A 96 -4.95 5.74 21.53
CA ASP A 96 -4.87 7.21 21.51
C ASP A 96 -3.51 7.76 22.00
N LYS A 97 -2.57 6.90 22.38
CA LYS A 97 -1.26 7.24 22.96
C LYS A 97 -0.08 7.03 21.99
N ILE A 98 -0.31 7.22 20.68
CA ILE A 98 0.74 7.03 19.65
C ILE A 98 2.08 7.67 20.02
N PRO A 99 2.18 8.92 20.52
CA PRO A 99 3.47 9.52 20.88
C PRO A 99 4.23 8.75 21.98
N ALA A 100 3.51 8.08 22.90
CA ALA A 100 4.11 7.29 23.96
C ALA A 100 4.69 5.96 23.46
N SER A 101 4.25 5.45 22.29
CA SER A 101 4.79 4.23 21.70
C SER A 101 6.25 4.36 21.28
N ILE A 102 6.68 5.53 20.82
CA ILE A 102 8.02 5.79 20.28
C ILE A 102 9.12 5.44 21.30
N PRO A 103 9.16 6.01 22.52
CA PRO A 103 10.20 5.68 23.49
C PRO A 103 10.17 4.21 23.94
N GLN A 104 9.00 3.56 23.95
CA GLN A 104 8.88 2.13 24.28
C GLN A 104 9.50 1.25 23.19
N LEU A 105 9.20 1.55 21.93
CA LEU A 105 9.75 0.83 20.78
C LEU A 105 11.27 1.10 20.62
N GLU A 106 11.75 2.32 20.88
CA GLU A 106 13.19 2.64 20.92
C GLU A 106 13.89 1.86 22.03
N SER A 107 13.28 1.77 23.22
CA SER A 107 13.80 0.96 24.32
C SER A 107 13.88 -0.52 23.94
N ALA A 108 12.85 -1.07 23.28
CA ALA A 108 12.87 -2.45 22.81
C ALA A 108 13.98 -2.69 21.78
N LEU A 109 14.15 -1.78 20.82
CA LEU A 109 15.14 -1.88 19.74
C LEU A 109 16.60 -1.88 20.26
N SER A 110 16.84 -1.30 21.44
CA SER A 110 18.19 -1.23 22.03
C SER A 110 18.79 -2.60 22.38
N ASP A 111 17.97 -3.65 22.44
CA ASP A 111 18.42 -5.01 22.71
C ASP A 111 19.13 -5.62 21.48
N PRO A 112 20.42 -6.00 21.60
CA PRO A 112 21.17 -6.55 20.47
C PRO A 112 20.79 -8.01 20.15
N ASN A 113 19.94 -8.65 20.94
CA ASN A 113 19.58 -10.06 20.79
C ASN A 113 18.37 -10.30 19.88
N TRP A 114 17.73 -9.23 19.35
CA TRP A 114 16.72 -9.38 18.31
C TRP A 114 17.34 -9.99 17.05
N ALA A 115 16.71 -11.04 16.52
CA ALA A 115 17.05 -11.55 15.21
C ALA A 115 16.64 -10.52 14.12
N PRO A 116 17.20 -10.61 12.91
CA PRO A 116 17.02 -9.58 11.89
C PRO A 116 15.56 -9.32 11.50
N LEU A 117 14.71 -10.36 11.50
CA LEU A 117 13.29 -10.24 11.17
C LEU A 117 12.57 -9.40 12.23
N GLU A 118 12.74 -9.73 13.51
CA GLU A 118 12.14 -9.00 14.62
C GLU A 118 12.68 -7.56 14.69
N LYS A 119 13.98 -7.38 14.47
CA LYS A 119 14.58 -6.04 14.41
C LYS A 119 13.95 -5.20 13.28
N GLY A 120 13.78 -5.79 12.11
CA GLY A 120 13.07 -5.18 10.98
C GLY A 120 11.65 -4.76 11.33
N SER A 121 10.89 -5.63 12.00
CA SER A 121 9.53 -5.34 12.46
C SER A 121 9.46 -4.19 13.48
N ILE A 122 10.38 -4.15 14.46
CA ILE A 122 10.43 -3.06 15.46
C ILE A 122 10.74 -1.73 14.77
N LEU A 123 11.69 -1.71 13.83
CA LEU A 123 12.02 -0.52 13.05
C LEU A 123 10.84 -0.07 12.18
N ARG A 124 10.11 -1.00 11.55
CA ARG A 124 8.88 -0.67 10.82
C ARG A 124 7.83 -0.02 11.73
N LEU A 125 7.59 -0.58 12.92
CA LEU A 125 6.67 -0.02 13.91
C LEU A 125 7.08 1.40 14.36
N LEU A 126 8.38 1.65 14.53
CA LEU A 126 8.90 3.00 14.79
C LEU A 126 8.64 3.95 13.62
N GLY A 127 8.78 3.46 12.39
CA GLY A 127 8.42 4.18 11.17
C GLY A 127 6.94 4.60 11.16
N ASP A 128 6.03 3.69 11.52
CA ASP A 128 4.59 3.97 11.62
C ASP A 128 4.30 5.00 12.71
N ALA A 129 4.88 4.83 13.91
CA ALA A 129 4.67 5.69 15.06
C ALA A 129 5.12 7.14 14.77
N THR A 130 6.30 7.29 14.17
CA THR A 130 6.85 8.60 13.79
C THR A 130 6.08 9.25 12.64
N SER A 131 5.64 8.46 11.65
CA SER A 131 4.77 8.95 10.57
C SER A 131 3.45 9.51 11.12
N SER A 132 2.87 8.82 12.11
CA SER A 132 1.60 9.19 12.73
C SER A 132 1.66 10.48 13.55
N VAL A 133 2.84 10.86 14.05
CA VAL A 133 3.08 12.18 14.66
C VAL A 133 3.67 13.20 13.69
N SER A 134 3.60 12.90 12.38
CA SER A 134 4.10 13.73 11.28
C SER A 134 5.61 14.03 11.32
N ASP A 135 6.40 13.20 12.00
CA ASP A 135 7.86 13.21 11.93
C ASP A 135 8.35 12.35 10.75
N HIS A 136 8.05 12.83 9.54
CA HIS A 136 8.36 12.13 8.30
C HIS A 136 9.86 11.89 8.08
N PRO A 137 10.79 12.79 8.48
CA PRO A 137 12.21 12.51 8.38
C PRO A 137 12.65 11.32 9.22
N LYS A 138 12.21 11.25 10.48
CA LYS A 138 12.53 10.13 11.36
C LYS A 138 11.84 8.84 10.90
N SER A 139 10.61 8.94 10.40
CA SER A 139 9.88 7.82 9.79
C SER A 139 10.61 7.22 8.59
N PHE A 140 11.08 8.08 7.67
CA PHE A 140 11.86 7.63 6.51
C PHE A 140 13.13 6.90 6.93
N GLN A 141 13.84 7.41 7.94
CA GLN A 141 15.02 6.76 8.50
C GLN A 141 14.68 5.36 9.04
N TYR A 142 13.67 5.25 9.89
CA TYR A 142 13.29 3.96 10.48
C TYR A 142 12.84 2.93 9.45
N TYR A 143 12.03 3.30 8.46
CA TYR A 143 11.68 2.38 7.39
C TYR A 143 12.89 1.97 6.54
N SER A 144 13.83 2.90 6.30
CA SER A 144 15.06 2.57 5.57
C SER A 144 15.93 1.59 6.35
N GLU A 145 16.05 1.77 7.66
CA GLU A 145 16.74 0.83 8.55
C GLU A 145 16.01 -0.52 8.64
N ALA A 146 14.67 -0.54 8.63
CA ALA A 146 13.87 -1.76 8.59
C ALA A 146 14.14 -2.57 7.32
N VAL A 147 14.10 -1.92 6.15
CA VAL A 147 14.44 -2.54 4.86
C VAL A 147 15.87 -3.09 4.88
N ASN A 148 16.83 -2.34 5.42
CA ASN A 148 18.21 -2.81 5.53
C ASN A 148 18.33 -4.05 6.44
N ALA A 149 17.66 -4.06 7.60
CA ALA A 149 17.66 -5.20 8.51
C ALA A 149 17.04 -6.44 7.85
N LEU A 150 15.90 -6.28 7.17
CA LEU A 150 15.20 -7.38 6.49
C LEU A 150 16.03 -7.93 5.31
N ASN A 151 16.66 -7.06 4.52
CA ASN A 151 17.51 -7.48 3.40
C ASN A 151 18.80 -8.20 3.82
N THR A 152 19.17 -8.19 5.11
CA THR A 152 20.27 -9.06 5.60
C THR A 152 19.87 -10.53 5.66
N ILE A 153 18.57 -10.83 5.61
CA ILE A 153 18.04 -12.19 5.63
C ILE A 153 18.05 -12.73 4.21
N SER A 154 18.79 -13.82 3.97
CA SER A 154 18.70 -14.50 2.68
C SER A 154 17.28 -15.03 2.48
N PRO A 155 16.62 -14.78 1.33
CA PRO A 155 15.29 -15.33 1.05
C PRO A 155 15.24 -16.86 1.16
N THR A 156 16.37 -17.54 0.91
CA THR A 156 16.52 -19.00 1.06
C THR A 156 16.77 -19.47 2.48
N ALA A 157 17.06 -18.55 3.41
CA ALA A 157 17.26 -18.83 4.83
C ALA A 157 16.02 -18.53 5.67
N VAL A 158 15.00 -17.89 5.08
CA VAL A 158 13.69 -17.72 5.73
C VAL A 158 12.99 -19.08 5.71
N SER A 159 12.51 -19.52 6.87
CA SER A 159 11.70 -20.73 6.95
C SER A 159 10.40 -20.54 6.14
N GLU A 160 9.80 -21.62 5.64
CA GLU A 160 8.50 -21.54 4.94
C GLU A 160 7.42 -20.91 5.84
N ASP A 161 7.51 -21.13 7.15
CA ASP A 161 6.59 -20.57 8.16
C ASP A 161 6.78 -19.05 8.35
N ASP A 162 8.01 -18.54 8.24
CA ASP A 162 8.33 -17.13 8.44
C ASP A 162 8.23 -16.30 7.15
N LEU A 163 8.20 -16.94 5.98
CA LEU A 163 8.19 -16.27 4.67
C LEU A 163 6.99 -15.30 4.50
N PRO A 164 5.75 -15.63 4.91
CA PRO A 164 4.64 -14.68 4.87
C PRO A 164 4.88 -13.45 5.74
N THR A 165 5.44 -13.63 6.93
CA THR A 165 5.79 -12.53 7.86
C THR A 165 6.87 -11.65 7.24
N TYR A 166 7.97 -12.24 6.78
CA TYR A 166 9.05 -11.53 6.10
C TYR A 166 8.53 -10.69 4.92
N ASN A 167 7.72 -11.27 4.03
CA ASN A 167 7.16 -10.57 2.88
C ASN A 167 6.25 -9.41 3.32
N SER A 168 5.43 -9.62 4.35
CA SER A 168 4.57 -8.57 4.90
C SER A 168 5.37 -7.41 5.48
N GLU A 169 6.38 -7.69 6.32
CA GLU A 169 7.19 -6.67 6.98
C GLU A 169 8.04 -5.89 5.96
N LEU A 170 8.61 -6.57 4.97
CA LEU A 170 9.35 -5.93 3.89
C LEU A 170 8.44 -5.07 3.02
N SER A 171 7.26 -5.59 2.64
CA SER A 171 6.25 -4.87 1.87
C SER A 171 5.88 -3.56 2.55
N GLN A 172 5.47 -3.63 3.82
CA GLN A 172 5.06 -2.47 4.59
C GLN A 172 6.20 -1.47 4.80
N SER A 173 7.43 -1.95 5.02
CA SER A 173 8.60 -1.06 5.17
C SER A 173 8.91 -0.29 3.89
N LEU A 174 8.84 -0.93 2.72
CA LEU A 174 9.05 -0.27 1.42
C LEU A 174 7.96 0.76 1.09
N ILE A 175 6.70 0.40 1.36
CA ILE A 175 5.55 1.31 1.19
C ILE A 175 5.66 2.49 2.16
N GLY A 176 5.93 2.23 3.44
CA GLY A 176 6.09 3.22 4.48
C GLY A 176 7.21 4.22 4.17
N LYS A 177 8.38 3.72 3.75
CA LYS A 177 9.50 4.54 3.28
C LYS A 177 9.09 5.49 2.15
N SER A 178 8.34 4.98 1.17
CA SER A 178 7.85 5.78 0.04
C SER A 178 6.88 6.88 0.49
N ARG A 179 5.96 6.57 1.40
CA ARG A 179 5.02 7.55 1.94
C ARG A 179 5.71 8.60 2.82
N ALA A 180 6.64 8.18 3.66
CA ALA A 180 7.45 9.09 4.48
C ALA A 180 8.24 10.07 3.60
N TYR A 181 8.79 9.63 2.46
CA TYR A 181 9.46 10.50 1.49
C TYR A 181 8.55 11.63 0.98
N TYR A 182 7.30 11.33 0.63
CA TYR A 182 6.33 12.34 0.17
C TYR A 182 5.75 13.21 1.31
N GLY A 183 5.94 12.82 2.57
CA GLY A 183 5.54 13.60 3.73
C GLY A 183 6.49 14.76 4.07
N TYR A 184 7.65 14.87 3.42
CA TYR A 184 8.57 16.00 3.64
C TYR A 184 7.93 17.32 3.18
N THR A 185 7.64 18.23 4.11
CA THR A 185 7.03 19.53 3.82
C THR A 185 8.04 20.68 3.72
N SER A 186 9.23 20.55 4.31
CA SER A 186 10.12 21.69 4.59
C SER A 186 11.62 21.43 4.40
N SER A 187 12.01 20.24 3.94
CA SER A 187 13.39 19.96 3.53
C SER A 187 13.39 18.97 2.38
N PRO A 188 14.33 19.07 1.43
CA PRO A 188 14.47 18.04 0.42
C PRO A 188 14.67 16.71 1.16
N PRO A 189 13.91 15.66 0.81
CA PRO A 189 14.14 14.35 1.38
C PRO A 189 15.60 13.93 1.15
N PRO A 190 16.13 12.96 1.91
CA PRO A 190 17.44 12.38 1.62
C PRO A 190 17.53 12.05 0.14
N SER A 191 18.74 12.13 -0.44
CA SER A 191 19.06 12.06 -1.88
C SER A 191 18.74 10.72 -2.56
N THR A 192 17.73 10.01 -2.07
CA THR A 192 17.14 8.80 -2.63
C THR A 192 16.66 9.10 -4.05
N PRO A 193 17.22 8.44 -5.07
CA PRO A 193 16.76 8.61 -6.42
C PRO A 193 15.29 8.16 -6.54
N LEU A 194 14.44 8.97 -7.15
CA LEU A 194 13.03 8.62 -7.41
C LEU A 194 12.84 7.27 -8.12
N PRO A 195 13.70 6.86 -9.09
CA PRO A 195 13.61 5.51 -9.66
C PRO A 195 13.77 4.38 -8.64
N LEU A 196 14.63 4.57 -7.63
CA LEU A 196 14.80 3.60 -6.55
C LEU A 196 13.52 3.53 -5.69
N LEU A 197 12.91 4.69 -5.40
CA LEU A 197 11.65 4.74 -4.66
C LEU A 197 10.50 4.05 -5.42
N ALA A 198 10.42 4.24 -6.74
CA ALA A 198 9.45 3.55 -7.57
C ALA A 198 9.69 2.03 -7.58
N SER A 199 10.94 1.60 -7.63
CA SER A 199 11.32 0.18 -7.53
C SER A 199 10.93 -0.41 -6.17
N ASP A 200 11.23 0.29 -5.08
CA ASP A 200 10.86 -0.10 -3.71
C ASP A 200 9.34 -0.27 -3.58
N LEU A 201 8.56 0.71 -4.06
CA LEU A 201 7.11 0.67 -3.97
C LEU A 201 6.50 -0.44 -4.84
N LYS A 202 7.07 -0.68 -6.04
CA LYS A 202 6.66 -1.80 -6.91
C LYS A 202 6.91 -3.14 -6.23
N LEU A 203 8.10 -3.33 -5.64
CA LEU A 203 8.42 -4.54 -4.89
C LEU A 203 7.48 -4.70 -3.68
N GLY A 204 7.23 -3.63 -2.93
CA GLY A 204 6.30 -3.65 -1.81
C GLY A 204 4.89 -4.07 -2.24
N LEU A 205 4.39 -3.53 -3.35
CA LEU A 205 3.09 -3.91 -3.91
C LEU A 205 3.06 -5.37 -4.36
N THR A 206 4.10 -5.86 -5.02
CA THR A 206 4.25 -7.27 -5.40
C THR A 206 4.24 -8.20 -4.18
N LEU A 207 4.99 -7.86 -3.12
CA LEU A 207 5.06 -8.64 -1.87
C LEU A 207 3.74 -8.63 -1.07
N SER A 208 2.87 -7.65 -1.30
CA SER A 208 1.53 -7.62 -0.69
C SER A 208 0.55 -8.64 -1.32
N CYS A 209 0.92 -9.23 -2.46
CA CYS A 209 0.17 -10.35 -3.01
C CYS A 209 0.32 -11.58 -2.09
N THR A 210 -0.80 -12.15 -1.69
CA THR A 210 -0.83 -13.40 -0.90
C THR A 210 -1.41 -14.57 -1.71
N SER A 211 -1.66 -14.37 -3.01
CA SER A 211 -2.18 -15.41 -3.87
C SER A 211 -1.03 -16.26 -4.39
N SER A 212 -1.14 -17.57 -4.26
CA SER A 212 -0.24 -18.54 -4.88
C SER A 212 -0.61 -18.88 -6.33
N TYR A 213 -1.72 -18.34 -6.84
CA TYR A 213 -2.30 -18.73 -8.14
C TYR A 213 -2.18 -17.64 -9.21
N GLU A 214 -1.74 -16.44 -8.84
CA GLU A 214 -1.61 -15.32 -9.77
C GLU A 214 -0.21 -15.29 -10.35
N ASP A 215 -0.09 -15.43 -11.67
CA ASP A 215 1.20 -15.33 -12.38
C ASP A 215 1.73 -13.89 -12.38
N ASP A 216 0.84 -12.90 -12.31
CA ASP A 216 1.17 -11.48 -12.20
C ASP A 216 0.97 -10.98 -10.76
N LEU A 217 2.03 -11.11 -9.96
CA LEU A 217 2.03 -10.68 -8.56
C LEU A 217 1.79 -9.16 -8.40
N LEU A 218 2.20 -8.35 -9.38
CA LEU A 218 1.94 -6.92 -9.36
C LEU A 218 0.44 -6.65 -9.54
N LEU A 219 -0.20 -7.32 -10.51
CA LEU A 219 -1.66 -7.23 -10.70
C LEU A 219 -2.43 -7.71 -9.48
N CYS A 220 -2.00 -8.82 -8.88
CA CYS A 220 -2.57 -9.35 -7.63
C CYS A 220 -2.52 -8.32 -6.49
N GLY A 221 -1.34 -7.77 -6.21
CA GLY A 221 -1.17 -6.72 -5.19
C GLY A 221 -1.99 -5.46 -5.52
N SER A 222 -1.97 -5.04 -6.78
CA SER A 222 -2.72 -3.87 -7.26
C SER A 222 -4.23 -4.05 -7.14
N THR A 223 -4.75 -5.26 -7.34
CA THR A 223 -6.18 -5.55 -7.22
C THR A 223 -6.65 -5.45 -5.77
N LYS A 224 -5.80 -5.82 -4.81
CA LYS A 224 -6.09 -5.64 -3.39
C LYS A 224 -5.98 -4.20 -2.93
N ASN A 225 -5.04 -3.44 -3.51
CA ASN A 225 -4.77 -2.07 -3.12
C ASN A 225 -4.51 -1.17 -4.34
N PRO A 226 -5.57 -0.75 -5.06
CA PRO A 226 -5.42 0.13 -6.23
C PRO A 226 -4.88 1.53 -5.86
N TYR A 227 -4.98 1.95 -4.60
CA TYR A 227 -4.36 3.18 -4.12
C TYR A 227 -2.84 3.11 -4.18
N LEU A 228 -2.25 1.99 -3.77
CA LEU A 228 -0.80 1.80 -3.86
C LEU A 228 -0.33 1.74 -5.31
N LEU A 229 -1.13 1.19 -6.24
CA LEU A 229 -0.80 1.26 -7.67
C LEU A 229 -0.85 2.70 -8.20
N TRP A 230 -1.81 3.51 -7.76
CA TRP A 230 -1.86 4.93 -8.09
C TRP A 230 -0.66 5.69 -7.49
N GLU A 231 -0.28 5.41 -6.24
CA GLU A 231 0.94 5.94 -5.62
C GLU A 231 2.19 5.56 -6.43
N LEU A 232 2.32 4.29 -6.85
CA LEU A 232 3.41 3.81 -7.71
C LEU A 232 3.45 4.57 -9.04
N ALA A 233 2.31 4.77 -9.68
CA ALA A 233 2.21 5.53 -10.91
C ALA A 233 2.69 6.98 -10.72
N ARG A 234 2.35 7.61 -9.59
CA ARG A 234 2.82 8.94 -9.23
C ARG A 234 4.34 8.99 -9.04
N VAL A 235 4.93 8.07 -8.28
CA VAL A 235 6.39 8.04 -8.09
C VAL A 235 7.12 7.83 -9.41
N THR A 236 6.58 6.94 -10.26
CA THR A 236 7.11 6.68 -11.60
C THR A 236 7.02 7.89 -12.52
N ARG A 237 5.94 8.69 -12.40
CA ARG A 237 5.80 9.97 -13.12
C ARG A 237 6.84 10.97 -12.65
N ASP A 238 7.01 11.11 -11.34
CA ASP A 238 7.96 12.06 -10.75
C ASP A 238 9.41 11.68 -11.10
N SER A 239 9.70 10.39 -11.32
CA SER A 239 10.96 9.91 -11.89
C SER A 239 11.09 10.11 -13.41
N GLN A 240 10.15 10.83 -14.04
CA GLN A 240 10.09 11.14 -15.47
C GLN A 240 9.90 9.92 -16.40
N ASP A 241 9.51 8.76 -15.87
CA ASP A 241 9.09 7.62 -16.70
C ASP A 241 7.58 7.70 -16.98
N TYR A 242 7.21 8.69 -17.79
CA TYR A 242 5.81 8.96 -18.11
C TYR A 242 5.12 7.80 -18.82
N LYS A 243 5.86 6.99 -19.58
CA LYS A 243 5.29 5.86 -20.31
C LYS A 243 4.83 4.78 -19.33
N THR A 244 5.71 4.39 -18.39
CA THR A 244 5.39 3.40 -17.37
C THR A 244 4.35 3.94 -16.39
N ALA A 245 4.44 5.22 -15.99
CA ALA A 245 3.45 5.86 -15.14
C ALA A 245 2.05 5.85 -15.77
N SER A 246 1.94 6.20 -17.06
CA SER A 246 0.68 6.17 -17.80
C SER A 246 0.05 4.77 -17.78
N TYR A 247 0.86 3.72 -17.98
CA TYR A 247 0.41 2.34 -17.87
C TYR A 247 -0.13 2.02 -16.47
N TYR A 248 0.59 2.36 -15.41
CA TYR A 248 0.14 2.10 -14.03
C TYR A 248 -1.14 2.86 -13.68
N PHE A 249 -1.25 4.13 -14.06
CA PHE A 249 -2.48 4.90 -13.89
C PHE A 249 -3.66 4.27 -14.67
N ASN A 250 -3.46 3.83 -15.90
CA ASN A 250 -4.50 3.14 -16.66
C ASN A 250 -4.93 1.82 -16.01
N LEU A 251 -3.97 1.07 -15.47
CA LEU A 251 -4.26 -0.17 -14.76
C LEU A 251 -5.04 0.09 -13.47
N ALA A 252 -4.62 1.06 -12.65
CA ALA A 252 -5.33 1.49 -11.44
C ALA A 252 -6.76 1.94 -11.77
N SER A 253 -6.94 2.69 -12.87
CA SER A 253 -8.25 3.12 -13.33
C SER A 253 -9.22 1.95 -13.57
N LYS A 254 -8.75 0.89 -14.23
CA LYS A 254 -9.55 -0.32 -14.51
C LYS A 254 -9.90 -1.07 -13.23
N ILE A 255 -8.96 -1.16 -12.29
CA ILE A 255 -9.18 -1.84 -11.00
C ILE A 255 -10.18 -1.07 -10.14
N PHE A 256 -10.05 0.27 -10.03
CA PHE A 256 -11.05 1.08 -9.33
C PHE A 256 -12.44 0.93 -9.95
N LEU A 257 -12.53 0.93 -11.29
CA LEU A 257 -13.79 0.75 -11.99
C LEU A 257 -14.43 -0.61 -11.71
N SER A 258 -13.64 -1.69 -11.71
CA SER A 258 -14.17 -3.04 -11.42
C SER A 258 -14.63 -3.20 -9.97
N GLN A 259 -14.13 -2.37 -9.05
CA GLN A 259 -14.57 -2.29 -7.66
C GLN A 259 -15.75 -1.32 -7.45
N GLY A 260 -16.22 -0.65 -8.50
CA GLY A 260 -17.32 0.32 -8.44
C GLY A 260 -16.91 1.74 -8.05
N ASP A 261 -15.62 2.03 -7.90
CA ASP A 261 -15.10 3.38 -7.62
C ASP A 261 -14.88 4.15 -8.92
N THR A 262 -15.98 4.64 -9.49
CA THR A 262 -15.98 5.39 -10.76
C THR A 262 -15.19 6.71 -10.65
N TYR A 263 -15.20 7.36 -9.49
CA TYR A 263 -14.52 8.63 -9.26
C TYR A 263 -12.99 8.47 -9.27
N ARG A 264 -12.43 7.49 -8.55
CA ARG A 264 -10.99 7.25 -8.57
C ARG A 264 -10.52 6.63 -9.88
N SER A 265 -11.37 5.80 -10.50
CA SER A 265 -11.13 5.35 -11.87
C SER A 265 -10.95 6.52 -12.83
N TYR A 266 -11.80 7.54 -12.68
CA TYR A 266 -11.74 8.74 -13.48
C TYR A 266 -10.45 9.53 -13.24
N ILE A 267 -10.10 9.84 -11.99
CA ILE A 267 -8.86 10.55 -11.63
C ILE A 267 -7.63 9.86 -12.23
N CYS A 268 -7.54 8.54 -12.09
CA CYS A 268 -6.44 7.76 -12.65
C CYS A 268 -6.35 7.91 -14.18
N SER A 269 -7.48 7.96 -14.87
CA SER A 269 -7.48 8.20 -16.32
C SER A 269 -6.92 9.57 -16.68
N ILE A 270 -7.25 10.61 -15.90
CA ILE A 270 -6.66 11.96 -16.08
C ILE A 270 -5.14 11.92 -15.94
N ASP A 271 -4.66 11.33 -14.85
CA ASP A 271 -3.24 11.24 -14.54
C ASP A 271 -2.48 10.46 -15.63
N SER A 272 -3.11 9.42 -16.19
CA SER A 272 -2.57 8.65 -17.31
C SER A 272 -2.36 9.51 -18.55
N ASP A 273 -3.31 10.38 -18.91
CA ASP A 273 -3.19 11.27 -20.06
C ASP A 273 -2.21 12.42 -19.83
N ILE A 274 -2.13 12.96 -18.61
CA ILE A 274 -1.10 13.95 -18.26
C ILE A 274 0.30 13.37 -18.56
N CYS A 275 0.51 12.08 -18.28
CA CYS A 275 1.75 11.41 -18.62
C CYS A 275 1.94 11.27 -20.14
N LEU A 276 0.91 10.88 -20.90
CA LEU A 276 0.99 10.77 -22.38
C LEU A 276 1.27 12.12 -23.06
N LEU A 277 0.68 13.21 -22.54
CA LEU A 277 0.94 14.57 -22.99
C LEU A 277 2.40 14.97 -22.74
N SER A 278 2.95 14.58 -21.59
CA SER A 278 4.36 14.83 -21.24
C SER A 278 5.33 14.12 -22.17
N LEU A 279 4.90 13.05 -22.85
CA LEU A 279 5.66 12.36 -23.90
C LEU A 279 5.52 13.01 -25.30
N GLY A 280 4.62 13.98 -25.47
CA GLY A 280 4.28 14.55 -26.78
C GLY A 280 3.58 13.59 -27.74
N THR A 281 3.05 12.46 -27.25
CA THR A 281 2.57 11.35 -28.09
C THR A 281 1.08 11.37 -28.40
N SER A 282 0.28 12.29 -27.84
CA SER A 282 -1.15 12.38 -28.17
C SER A 282 -1.76 13.76 -27.92
N PRO A 283 -2.67 14.24 -28.78
CA PRO A 283 -3.56 15.33 -28.41
C PRO A 283 -4.50 14.87 -27.27
N PRO A 284 -4.99 15.79 -26.41
CA PRO A 284 -5.95 15.48 -25.35
C PRO A 284 -7.07 14.57 -25.83
N LYS A 285 -7.31 13.44 -25.15
CA LYS A 285 -8.61 12.79 -25.27
C LYS A 285 -9.65 13.62 -24.55
N LYS A 286 -10.82 13.77 -25.15
CA LYS A 286 -11.95 14.43 -24.52
C LYS A 286 -12.58 13.46 -23.53
N TYR A 287 -12.46 13.74 -22.25
CA TYR A 287 -13.05 12.92 -21.19
C TYR A 287 -14.52 13.26 -20.97
N VAL A 288 -15.36 12.23 -20.99
CA VAL A 288 -16.76 12.31 -20.58
C VAL A 288 -16.92 11.37 -19.39
N ILE A 289 -17.24 11.89 -18.21
CA ILE A 289 -17.72 11.04 -17.11
C ILE A 289 -19.19 10.77 -17.41
N GLU A 290 -19.51 9.55 -17.81
CA GLU A 290 -20.87 9.05 -17.81
C GLU A 290 -21.18 8.53 -16.41
N ASP A 291 -21.46 9.45 -15.48
CA ASP A 291 -22.12 9.08 -14.24
C ASP A 291 -23.62 8.98 -14.52
N GLY A 292 -24.32 8.04 -13.85
CA GLY A 292 -25.77 7.84 -13.95
C GLY A 292 -26.61 9.08 -13.63
N LEU A 293 -25.96 10.16 -13.20
CA LEU A 293 -26.46 11.53 -13.13
C LEU A 293 -25.70 12.44 -14.12
N LYS A 294 -25.99 12.27 -15.42
CA LYS A 294 -25.73 13.22 -16.53
C LYS A 294 -24.29 13.74 -16.69
N ASN A 295 -23.53 13.10 -17.60
CA ASN A 295 -22.53 13.71 -18.50
C ASN A 295 -21.71 14.87 -17.92
N VAL A 296 -20.96 14.63 -16.86
CA VAL A 296 -19.97 15.60 -16.37
C VAL A 296 -18.71 15.44 -17.24
N LYS A 297 -18.68 16.14 -18.38
CA LYS A 297 -17.44 16.37 -19.13
C LYS A 297 -16.52 17.17 -18.20
N SER A 298 -15.46 16.59 -17.64
CA SER A 298 -14.63 17.40 -16.74
C SER A 298 -13.92 18.49 -17.54
N ARG A 299 -14.33 19.71 -17.26
CA ARG A 299 -13.74 20.94 -17.83
C ARG A 299 -12.28 21.09 -17.44
N GLN A 300 -11.87 20.49 -16.32
CA GLN A 300 -10.51 20.51 -15.82
C GLN A 300 -9.53 19.86 -16.80
N ILE A 301 -9.89 18.77 -17.49
CA ILE A 301 -8.96 18.15 -18.45
C ILE A 301 -8.90 18.94 -19.75
N VAL A 302 -10.02 19.48 -20.22
CA VAL A 302 -10.00 20.37 -21.39
C VAL A 302 -9.14 21.60 -21.08
N TYR A 303 -9.30 22.20 -19.90
CA TYR A 303 -8.49 23.33 -19.45
C TYR A 303 -7.01 22.98 -19.31
N ILE A 304 -6.67 21.96 -18.51
CA ILE A 304 -5.28 21.53 -18.25
C ILE A 304 -4.61 21.16 -19.57
N THR A 305 -5.29 20.38 -20.42
CA THR A 305 -4.65 19.96 -21.65
C THR A 305 -4.53 21.08 -22.68
N SER A 306 -5.54 21.94 -22.83
CA SER A 306 -5.42 23.13 -23.68
C SER A 306 -4.33 24.09 -23.15
N LYS A 307 -4.14 24.20 -21.84
CA LYS A 307 -3.00 24.92 -21.25
C LYS A 307 -1.66 24.28 -21.58
N LEU A 308 -1.54 22.97 -21.42
CA LEU A 308 -0.28 22.23 -21.66
C LEU A 308 0.09 22.14 -23.15
N SER A 309 -0.90 22.15 -24.05
CA SER A 309 -0.68 22.15 -25.50
C SER A 309 -0.48 23.54 -26.11
N GLY A 310 -0.59 24.61 -25.31
CA GLY A 310 -0.53 25.99 -25.79
C GLY A 310 -1.81 26.51 -26.47
N ASP A 311 -2.90 25.75 -26.42
CA ASP A 311 -4.24 26.15 -26.89
C ASP A 311 -4.93 27.10 -25.89
N VAL A 312 -4.54 28.38 -25.94
CA VAL A 312 -5.08 29.43 -25.06
C VAL A 312 -6.60 29.61 -25.24
N ALA A 313 -7.12 29.38 -26.45
CA ALA A 313 -8.53 29.55 -26.77
C ALA A 313 -9.40 28.43 -26.21
N GLY A 314 -8.96 27.16 -26.31
CA GLY A 314 -9.63 26.03 -25.68
C GLY A 314 -9.57 26.09 -24.15
N ALA A 315 -8.46 26.57 -23.58
CA ALA A 315 -8.35 26.78 -22.14
C ALA A 315 -9.33 27.87 -21.66
N SER A 316 -9.41 28.99 -22.37
CA SER A 316 -10.35 30.08 -22.03
C SER A 316 -11.81 29.63 -22.21
N SER A 317 -12.11 28.87 -23.26
CA SER A 317 -13.46 28.32 -23.51
C SER A 317 -13.89 27.30 -22.45
N ALA A 318 -12.95 26.57 -21.87
CA ALA A 318 -13.23 25.67 -20.74
C ALA A 318 -13.57 26.43 -19.45
N LEU A 319 -13.03 27.65 -19.27
CA LEU A 319 -13.38 28.56 -18.17
C LEU A 319 -14.74 29.24 -18.39
N ASP A 320 -15.08 29.57 -19.64
CA ASP A 320 -16.27 30.35 -20.00
C ASP A 320 -17.57 29.52 -20.17
N PHE A 321 -17.55 28.22 -19.90
CA PHE A 321 -18.72 27.37 -20.08
C PHE A 321 -19.83 27.74 -19.08
N LYS A 322 -20.91 28.36 -19.60
CA LYS A 322 -22.16 28.59 -18.86
C LYS A 322 -23.06 27.37 -18.97
N PHE A 323 -23.56 26.88 -17.84
CA PHE A 323 -24.53 25.78 -17.86
C PHE A 323 -25.90 26.26 -18.37
N GLU A 324 -26.46 25.57 -19.35
CA GLU A 324 -27.91 25.64 -19.58
C GLU A 324 -28.63 24.98 -18.39
N LYS A 325 -29.57 25.73 -17.78
CA LYS A 325 -30.50 25.17 -16.79
C LYS A 325 -31.39 24.17 -17.52
N VAL A 326 -31.30 22.90 -17.16
CA VAL A 326 -32.25 21.88 -17.62
C VAL A 326 -33.28 21.67 -16.50
N ASP A 327 -34.47 22.21 -16.72
CA ASP A 327 -35.76 21.86 -16.11
C ASP A 327 -35.80 21.61 -14.59
N GLY A 328 -35.52 22.62 -13.78
CA GLY A 328 -36.06 22.76 -12.43
C GLY A 328 -35.72 21.69 -11.38
N GLN A 329 -34.98 20.64 -11.71
CA GLN A 329 -34.53 19.63 -10.76
C GLN A 329 -33.23 20.08 -10.09
N LYS A 330 -33.20 20.01 -8.75
CA LYS A 330 -31.99 20.22 -7.95
C LYS A 330 -30.92 19.24 -8.44
N ARG A 331 -29.79 19.79 -8.89
CA ARG A 331 -28.63 19.00 -9.30
C ARG A 331 -28.04 18.28 -8.09
N GLY A 332 -27.44 17.12 -8.35
CA GLY A 332 -26.46 16.53 -7.45
C GLY A 332 -25.25 17.45 -7.27
N TRP A 333 -24.52 17.23 -6.20
CA TRP A 333 -23.43 18.08 -5.70
C TRP A 333 -22.31 18.20 -6.75
N THR A 334 -21.82 19.42 -6.98
CA THR A 334 -20.77 19.72 -7.96
C THR A 334 -19.56 20.41 -7.32
N ILE A 335 -18.41 20.37 -8.00
CA ILE A 335 -17.19 21.10 -7.61
C ILE A 335 -17.42 22.62 -7.53
N ASP A 336 -18.35 23.19 -8.30
CA ASP A 336 -18.67 24.62 -8.21
C ASP A 336 -19.39 24.93 -6.88
N ASP A 337 -20.20 24.00 -6.37
CA ASP A 337 -20.79 24.10 -5.03
C ASP A 337 -19.69 24.00 -3.96
N ASP A 338 -18.68 23.16 -4.17
CA ASP A 338 -17.53 23.05 -3.24
C ASP A 338 -16.62 24.29 -3.30
N VAL A 339 -16.43 24.88 -4.48
CA VAL A 339 -15.63 26.10 -4.67
C VAL A 339 -16.37 27.35 -4.15
N GLU A 340 -17.68 27.46 -4.32
CA GLU A 340 -18.48 28.52 -3.66
C GLU A 340 -18.48 28.33 -2.14
N ARG A 341 -18.65 27.11 -1.64
CA ARG A 341 -18.57 26.82 -0.19
C ARG A 341 -17.22 27.14 0.42
N LEU A 342 -16.12 26.85 -0.28
CA LEU A 342 -14.77 27.21 0.15
C LEU A 342 -14.57 28.74 0.19
N LYS A 343 -15.29 29.50 -0.64
CA LYS A 343 -15.28 30.97 -0.62
C LYS A 343 -16.16 31.56 0.48
N GLU A 344 -17.23 30.87 0.86
CA GLU A 344 -18.21 31.33 1.86
C GLU A 344 -17.78 31.09 3.32
N GLY A 345 -16.75 30.26 3.52
CA GLY A 345 -16.10 30.06 4.81
C GLY A 345 -16.83 29.11 5.77
N PRO A 346 -16.14 28.64 6.83
CA PRO A 346 -16.56 27.50 7.66
C PRO A 346 -17.82 27.74 8.52
N GLU A 347 -18.30 28.97 8.68
CA GLU A 347 -19.50 29.25 9.50
C GLU A 347 -20.80 28.89 8.77
N ARG A 348 -20.86 29.05 7.44
CA ARG A 348 -22.04 28.64 6.65
C ARG A 348 -22.20 27.12 6.58
N TRP A 349 -21.09 26.38 6.70
CA TRP A 349 -21.10 24.92 6.83
C TRP A 349 -21.84 24.43 8.08
N LYS A 350 -21.70 25.13 9.22
CA LYS A 350 -22.37 24.74 10.47
C LYS A 350 -23.89 24.90 10.38
N GLU A 351 -24.37 25.91 9.64
CA GLU A 351 -25.80 26.17 9.47
C GLU A 351 -26.48 25.18 8.49
N GLU A 352 -25.80 24.80 7.40
CA GLU A 352 -26.36 23.90 6.39
C GLU A 352 -26.25 22.41 6.75
N VAL A 353 -25.15 22.02 7.40
CA VAL A 353 -24.86 20.60 7.72
C VAL A 353 -25.25 20.26 9.17
N GLY A 354 -25.26 21.23 10.07
CA GLY A 354 -25.67 21.04 11.47
C GLY A 354 -27.04 20.35 11.65
N PRO A 355 -28.09 20.73 10.89
CA PRO A 355 -29.39 20.07 10.97
C PRO A 355 -29.42 18.65 10.39
N LEU A 356 -28.51 18.32 9.46
CA LEU A 356 -28.43 17.01 8.81
C LEU A 356 -27.64 16.01 9.66
N LEU A 357 -26.59 16.46 10.36
CA LEU A 357 -25.83 15.63 11.32
C LEU A 357 -26.64 15.30 12.57
N VAL A 358 -27.52 16.20 13.03
CA VAL A 358 -28.42 15.93 14.17
C VAL A 358 -29.48 14.86 13.83
N LYS A 359 -29.89 14.75 12.56
CA LYS A 359 -30.85 13.72 12.13
C LYS A 359 -30.23 12.33 11.94
N SER A 360 -28.95 12.22 11.57
CA SER A 360 -28.30 10.91 11.40
C SER A 360 -27.81 10.28 12.70
N CYS A 361 -27.84 11.00 13.83
CA CYS A 361 -27.46 10.48 15.14
C CYS A 361 -28.66 10.05 16.01
N PHE A 362 -29.90 10.21 15.55
CA PHE A 362 -31.11 9.83 16.30
C PHE A 362 -32.23 9.23 15.41
N SER A 363 -31.88 8.41 14.42
CA SER A 363 -32.84 7.54 13.71
C SER A 363 -32.28 6.15 13.49
#